data_AF-A0A2T9YG81-F1
#
_entry.id   AF-A0A2T9YG81-F1
#
_cell.length_a   1.000
_cell.length_b   1.000
_cell.length_c   1.000
_cell.angle_alpha   90.00
_cell.angle_beta   90.00
_cell.angle_gamma   90.00
#
_symmetry.space_group_name_H-M   'P 1'
#
loop_
_entity.id
_entity.type
_entity.pdbx_description
1 polymer ?
#
loop_
_entity_poly.entity_id
_entity_poly.type
_entity_poly.pdbx_seq_one_letter_code
_entity_poly.pdbx_strand_id
1 'polypeptide(L)'
;MSRAKETKLKSESASDHIIVKLTVLTYYKNIISKDETISPPIAAISALIEMVKSLKATTISEFVLSVHEAINILITESGDSISIRAGCAVFIQILTKLAQADIMNLDELRRLLIESGDGMIEKANQCKETISTLSSSFIRDNMVILLHSYSRVVMGCLKCAAKQNKRFSVYVTESRPDGSGLKTEKELKELGIPCRIILDASIGYYIAKVDLILLGAEGVVENGGLVNKIGTYQLAVLAKSAGKPLYALAESYKFVRIFPLDQYDLFPKSNKYTDIDSRSSSQDLAEYLN
;
A
#
# COMPACT_ATOMS: atom_id res chain seq x y z
N MET A 1 -48.43 -12.90 -9.82
CA MET A 1 -47.24 -13.25 -10.63
C MET A 1 -46.01 -12.33 -10.42
N SER A 2 -46.08 -11.21 -9.69
CA SER A 2 -44.90 -10.33 -9.48
C SER A 2 -43.96 -10.80 -8.34
N ARG A 3 -44.50 -11.35 -7.25
CA ARG A 3 -43.71 -11.73 -6.07
C ARG A 3 -42.71 -12.87 -6.30
N ALA A 4 -43.04 -13.84 -7.16
CA ALA A 4 -42.16 -14.97 -7.48
C ALA A 4 -41.02 -14.62 -8.47
N LYS A 5 -41.19 -13.56 -9.28
CA LYS A 5 -40.10 -13.01 -10.11
C LYS A 5 -39.12 -12.20 -9.28
N GLU A 6 -39.59 -11.44 -8.30
CA GLU A 6 -38.73 -10.69 -7.37
C GLU A 6 -37.87 -11.59 -6.47
N THR A 7 -38.42 -12.70 -5.98
CA THR A 7 -37.63 -13.63 -5.15
C THR A 7 -36.56 -14.37 -5.95
N LYS A 8 -36.81 -14.64 -7.24
CA LYS A 8 -35.88 -15.34 -8.14
C LYS A 8 -34.73 -14.44 -8.61
N LEU A 9 -35.02 -13.16 -8.91
CA LEU A 9 -33.97 -12.16 -9.18
C LEU A 9 -33.06 -11.92 -7.96
N LYS A 10 -33.62 -11.91 -6.74
CA LYS A 10 -32.83 -11.76 -5.51
C LYS A 10 -31.93 -12.96 -5.21
N SER A 11 -32.33 -14.18 -5.58
CA SER A 11 -31.49 -15.38 -5.40
C SER A 11 -30.38 -15.50 -6.46
N GLU A 12 -30.63 -15.07 -7.69
CA GLU A 12 -29.60 -15.05 -8.76
C GLU A 12 -28.55 -13.95 -8.49
N SER A 13 -28.98 -12.74 -8.11
CA SER A 13 -28.02 -11.66 -7.76
C SER A 13 -27.17 -11.98 -6.53
N ALA A 14 -27.70 -12.74 -5.56
CA ALA A 14 -26.92 -13.18 -4.40
C ALA A 14 -25.87 -14.25 -4.77
N SER A 15 -26.16 -15.08 -5.76
CA SER A 15 -25.25 -16.12 -6.24
C SER A 15 -24.09 -15.52 -7.05
N ASP A 16 -24.39 -14.54 -7.92
CA ASP A 16 -23.37 -13.82 -8.70
C ASP A 16 -22.45 -12.98 -7.79
N HIS A 17 -23.01 -12.32 -6.78
CA HIS A 17 -22.24 -11.59 -5.77
C HIS A 17 -21.27 -12.50 -4.99
N ILE A 18 -21.68 -13.73 -4.67
CA ILE A 18 -20.82 -14.71 -3.98
C ILE A 18 -19.67 -15.16 -4.89
N ILE A 19 -19.95 -15.39 -6.17
CA ILE A 19 -18.94 -15.78 -7.16
C ILE A 19 -17.92 -14.64 -7.33
N VAL A 20 -18.38 -13.41 -7.59
CA VAL A 20 -17.50 -12.23 -7.73
C VAL A 20 -16.64 -12.05 -6.48
N LYS A 21 -17.23 -12.20 -5.29
CA LYS A 21 -16.52 -12.11 -4.01
C LYS A 21 -15.40 -13.15 -3.88
N LEU A 22 -15.73 -14.43 -4.08
CA LEU A 22 -14.75 -15.52 -3.96
C LEU A 22 -13.63 -15.37 -5.00
N THR A 23 -13.96 -14.91 -6.20
CA THR A 23 -13.01 -14.79 -7.30
C THR A 23 -11.98 -13.69 -7.08
N VAL A 24 -12.40 -12.46 -6.78
CA VAL A 24 -11.44 -11.32 -6.64
C VAL A 24 -10.50 -11.50 -5.45
N LEU A 25 -11.01 -11.98 -4.31
CA LEU A 25 -10.20 -12.21 -3.11
C LEU A 25 -9.22 -13.37 -3.30
N THR A 26 -9.64 -14.42 -4.01
CA THR A 26 -8.75 -15.53 -4.37
C THR A 26 -7.62 -15.07 -5.27
N TYR A 27 -7.91 -14.27 -6.29
CA TYR A 27 -6.86 -13.70 -7.15
C TYR A 27 -5.89 -12.84 -6.36
N TYR A 28 -6.38 -11.94 -5.51
CA TYR A 28 -5.53 -11.09 -4.69
C TYR A 28 -4.62 -11.90 -3.76
N LYS A 29 -5.18 -12.87 -3.02
CA LYS A 29 -4.40 -13.74 -2.12
C LYS A 29 -3.36 -14.56 -2.88
N ASN A 30 -3.72 -15.13 -4.04
CA ASN A 30 -2.82 -15.90 -4.88
C ASN A 30 -1.65 -15.07 -5.41
N ILE A 31 -1.89 -13.81 -5.75
CA ILE A 31 -0.84 -12.91 -6.27
C ILE A 31 0.16 -12.58 -5.15
N ILE A 32 -0.33 -12.23 -3.96
CA ILE A 32 0.54 -11.90 -2.82
C ILE A 32 1.32 -13.12 -2.33
N SER A 33 0.72 -14.32 -2.34
CA SER A 33 1.42 -15.53 -1.94
C SER A 33 2.51 -15.97 -2.94
N LYS A 34 2.40 -15.57 -4.21
CA LYS A 34 3.38 -15.93 -5.26
C LYS A 34 4.59 -14.99 -5.28
N ASP A 35 4.38 -13.72 -4.96
CA ASP A 35 5.43 -12.70 -5.01
C ASP A 35 5.34 -11.76 -3.79
N GLU A 36 6.20 -11.97 -2.80
CA GLU A 36 6.28 -11.11 -1.60
C GLU A 36 6.78 -9.68 -1.91
N THR A 37 7.38 -9.48 -3.09
CA THR A 37 7.95 -8.19 -3.51
C THR A 37 6.90 -7.26 -4.11
N ILE A 38 5.74 -7.79 -4.51
CA ILE A 38 4.66 -7.00 -5.08
C ILE A 38 4.09 -6.04 -4.04
N SER A 39 3.84 -4.79 -4.44
CA SER A 39 3.18 -3.84 -3.55
C SER A 39 1.67 -4.09 -3.51
N PRO A 40 1.01 -3.99 -2.34
CA PRO A 40 -0.42 -4.23 -2.22
C PRO A 40 -1.32 -3.47 -3.23
N PRO A 41 -1.05 -2.19 -3.60
CA PRO A 41 -1.84 -1.50 -4.61
C PRO A 41 -1.74 -2.15 -6.00
N ILE A 42 -0.55 -2.58 -6.39
CA ILE A 42 -0.31 -3.29 -7.67
C ILE A 42 -1.00 -4.64 -7.65
N ALA A 43 -0.88 -5.41 -6.55
CA ALA A 43 -1.58 -6.68 -6.42
C ALA A 43 -3.11 -6.53 -6.51
N ALA A 44 -3.67 -5.44 -5.96
CA ALA A 44 -5.09 -5.12 -6.08
C ALA A 44 -5.49 -4.86 -7.54
N ILE A 45 -4.71 -4.05 -8.26
CA ILE A 45 -4.94 -3.78 -9.69
C ILE A 45 -4.85 -5.08 -10.51
N SER A 46 -3.82 -5.91 -10.29
CA SER A 46 -3.66 -7.20 -10.97
C SER A 46 -4.84 -8.15 -10.69
N ALA A 47 -5.32 -8.21 -9.44
CA ALA A 47 -6.47 -9.04 -9.09
C ALA A 47 -7.76 -8.56 -9.79
N LEU A 48 -7.95 -7.24 -9.92
CA LEU A 48 -9.08 -6.66 -10.64
C LEU A 48 -8.99 -6.93 -12.15
N ILE A 49 -7.78 -6.93 -12.74
CA ILE A 49 -7.57 -7.30 -14.15
C ILE A 49 -7.96 -8.76 -14.40
N GLU A 50 -7.50 -9.69 -13.54
CA GLU A 50 -7.85 -11.12 -13.66
C GLU A 50 -9.36 -11.37 -13.48
N MET A 51 -9.99 -10.62 -12.58
CA MET A 51 -11.44 -10.60 -12.44
C MET A 51 -12.11 -10.09 -13.72
N VAL A 52 -11.67 -8.96 -14.28
CA VAL A 52 -12.23 -8.39 -15.53
C VAL A 52 -12.13 -9.34 -16.71
N LYS A 53 -11.04 -10.12 -16.81
CA LYS A 53 -10.85 -11.17 -17.83
C LYS A 53 -11.88 -12.30 -17.71
N SER A 54 -12.36 -12.58 -16.50
CA SER A 54 -13.31 -13.68 -16.23
C SER A 54 -14.78 -13.24 -16.17
N LEU A 55 -15.07 -11.93 -16.17
CA LEU A 55 -16.43 -11.40 -16.15
C LEU A 55 -17.23 -11.69 -17.43
N LYS A 56 -18.38 -12.35 -17.26
CA LYS A 56 -19.36 -12.65 -18.31
C LYS A 56 -20.51 -11.63 -18.35
N ALA A 57 -20.19 -10.34 -18.32
CA ALA A 57 -21.22 -9.30 -18.45
C ALA A 57 -21.74 -9.23 -19.90
N THR A 58 -23.03 -8.91 -20.03
CA THR A 58 -23.73 -8.76 -21.32
C THR A 58 -23.92 -7.31 -21.72
N THR A 59 -23.93 -6.39 -20.75
CA THR A 59 -24.09 -4.94 -20.97
C THR A 59 -22.95 -4.14 -20.33
N ILE A 60 -22.71 -2.93 -20.83
CA ILE A 60 -21.72 -2.00 -20.25
C ILE A 60 -22.10 -1.64 -18.81
N SER A 61 -23.38 -1.37 -18.54
CA SER A 61 -23.85 -1.02 -17.19
C SER A 61 -23.63 -2.16 -16.20
N GLU A 62 -23.96 -3.40 -16.59
CA GLU A 62 -23.70 -4.59 -15.77
C GLU A 62 -22.20 -4.75 -15.50
N PHE A 63 -21.35 -4.63 -16.54
CA PHE A 63 -19.90 -4.72 -16.41
C PHE A 63 -19.33 -3.70 -15.42
N VAL A 64 -19.72 -2.42 -15.56
CA VAL A 64 -19.26 -1.34 -14.68
C VAL A 64 -19.70 -1.59 -13.24
N LEU A 65 -20.96 -2.02 -13.01
CA LEU A 65 -21.47 -2.34 -11.69
C LEU A 65 -20.70 -3.51 -11.05
N SER A 66 -20.47 -4.60 -11.78
CA SER A 66 -19.70 -5.76 -11.27
C SER A 66 -18.26 -5.40 -10.90
N VAL A 67 -17.62 -4.53 -11.68
CA VAL A 67 -16.27 -4.05 -11.38
C VAL A 67 -16.26 -3.20 -10.10
N HIS A 68 -17.20 -2.26 -9.95
CA HIS A 68 -17.34 -1.48 -8.73
C HIS A 68 -17.63 -2.36 -7.50
N GLU A 69 -18.48 -3.37 -7.65
CA GLU A 69 -18.79 -4.33 -6.59
C GLU A 69 -17.55 -5.07 -6.11
N ALA A 70 -16.74 -5.60 -7.03
CA ALA A 70 -15.49 -6.28 -6.66
C ALA A 70 -14.45 -5.37 -6.03
N ILE A 71 -14.37 -4.10 -6.46
CA ILE A 71 -13.52 -3.11 -5.81
C ILE A 71 -13.97 -2.92 -4.35
N ASN A 72 -15.26 -2.74 -4.12
CA ASN A 72 -15.80 -2.57 -2.77
C ASN A 72 -15.50 -3.80 -1.90
N ILE A 73 -15.73 -5.01 -2.43
CA ILE A 73 -15.39 -6.27 -1.75
C ILE A 73 -13.90 -6.33 -1.41
N LEU A 74 -13.03 -6.01 -2.37
CA LEU A 74 -11.59 -6.07 -2.19
C LEU A 74 -11.14 -5.10 -1.09
N ILE A 75 -11.70 -3.90 -1.04
CA ILE A 75 -11.44 -2.90 0.01
C ILE A 75 -11.92 -3.42 1.37
N THR A 76 -13.19 -3.82 1.50
CA THR A 76 -13.78 -4.15 2.81
C THR A 76 -13.23 -5.44 3.40
N GLU A 77 -12.97 -6.46 2.58
CA GLU A 77 -12.61 -7.80 3.05
C GLU A 77 -11.09 -8.01 3.17
N SER A 78 -10.27 -7.12 2.61
CA SER A 78 -8.80 -7.20 2.72
C SER A 78 -8.23 -6.38 3.89
N GLY A 79 -9.01 -6.22 4.96
CA GLY A 79 -8.62 -5.48 6.17
C GLY A 79 -8.64 -3.95 6.01
N ASP A 80 -9.27 -3.45 4.94
CA ASP A 80 -9.46 -2.02 4.68
C ASP A 80 -8.20 -1.16 4.62
N SER A 81 -7.10 -1.73 4.12
CA SER A 81 -5.82 -1.01 4.07
C SER A 81 -5.83 0.19 3.11
N ILE A 82 -5.18 1.27 3.53
CA ILE A 82 -5.02 2.49 2.72
C ILE A 82 -4.34 2.22 1.37
N SER A 83 -3.40 1.27 1.34
CA SER A 83 -2.68 0.87 0.13
C SER A 83 -3.61 0.25 -0.92
N ILE A 84 -4.50 -0.66 -0.49
CA ILE A 84 -5.46 -1.29 -1.41
C ILE A 84 -6.44 -0.24 -1.94
N ARG A 85 -6.95 0.63 -1.06
CA ARG A 85 -7.82 1.76 -1.45
C ARG A 85 -7.16 2.64 -2.51
N ALA A 86 -5.86 2.92 -2.39
CA ALA A 86 -5.11 3.69 -3.39
C ALA A 86 -5.12 3.00 -4.77
N GLY A 87 -4.77 1.71 -4.81
CA GLY A 87 -4.75 0.93 -6.07
C GLY A 87 -6.15 0.83 -6.71
N CYS A 88 -7.17 0.56 -5.88
CA CYS A 88 -8.57 0.54 -6.31
C CYS A 88 -9.05 1.90 -6.83
N ALA A 89 -8.68 3.01 -6.17
CA ALA A 89 -9.04 4.36 -6.61
C ALA A 89 -8.44 4.69 -7.99
N VAL A 90 -7.19 4.28 -8.24
CA VAL A 90 -6.59 4.40 -9.58
C VAL A 90 -7.38 3.59 -10.61
N PHE A 91 -7.76 2.35 -10.28
CA PHE A 91 -8.54 1.50 -11.18
C PHE A 91 -9.93 2.08 -11.48
N ILE A 92 -10.60 2.65 -10.48
CA ILE A 92 -11.87 3.39 -10.65
C ILE A 92 -11.67 4.55 -11.61
N GLN A 93 -10.61 5.36 -11.44
CA GLN A 93 -10.37 6.50 -12.33
C GLN A 93 -10.16 6.07 -13.78
N ILE A 94 -9.45 4.95 -14.02
CA ILE A 94 -9.29 4.38 -15.35
C ILE A 94 -10.66 3.95 -15.91
N LEU A 95 -11.44 3.21 -15.13
CA LEU A 95 -12.77 2.76 -15.53
C LEU A 95 -13.69 3.93 -15.87
N THR A 96 -13.76 4.95 -15.00
CA THR A 96 -14.59 6.14 -15.22
C THR A 96 -14.15 6.91 -16.46
N LYS A 97 -12.84 7.08 -16.67
CA LYS A 97 -12.30 7.77 -17.85
C LYS A 97 -12.66 7.03 -19.14
N LEU A 98 -12.56 5.70 -19.15
CA LEU A 98 -12.91 4.89 -20.31
C LEU A 98 -14.42 4.88 -20.55
N ALA A 99 -15.23 4.76 -19.49
CA ALA A 99 -16.69 4.79 -19.61
C ALA A 99 -17.25 6.14 -20.09
N GLN A 100 -16.50 7.23 -19.89
CA GLN A 100 -16.84 8.57 -20.41
C GLN A 100 -16.34 8.82 -21.83
N ALA A 101 -15.36 8.06 -22.32
CA ALA A 101 -15.08 8.04 -23.75
C ALA A 101 -16.30 7.41 -24.44
N ASP A 102 -16.68 7.88 -25.63
CA ASP A 102 -17.83 7.39 -26.43
C ASP A 102 -17.61 5.94 -26.94
N ILE A 103 -17.28 5.01 -26.05
CA ILE A 103 -17.04 3.61 -26.32
C ILE A 103 -18.40 2.94 -26.49
N MET A 104 -18.66 2.47 -27.71
CA MET A 104 -19.94 1.85 -28.07
C MET A 104 -19.98 0.34 -27.79
N ASN A 105 -18.84 -0.29 -27.47
CA ASN A 105 -18.72 -1.75 -27.38
C ASN A 105 -18.11 -2.21 -26.03
N LEU A 106 -18.78 -3.17 -25.39
CA LEU A 106 -18.33 -3.80 -24.15
C LEU A 106 -16.98 -4.52 -24.32
N ASP A 107 -16.76 -5.21 -25.43
CA ASP A 107 -15.51 -5.94 -25.65
C ASP A 107 -14.32 -4.98 -25.81
N GLU A 108 -14.57 -3.83 -26.43
CA GLU A 108 -13.57 -2.76 -26.53
C GLU A 108 -13.28 -2.12 -25.17
N LEU A 109 -14.31 -1.83 -24.37
CA LEU A 109 -14.14 -1.33 -23.00
C LEU A 109 -13.33 -2.32 -22.14
N ARG A 110 -13.66 -3.62 -22.20
CA ARG A 110 -12.95 -4.67 -21.47
C ARG A 110 -11.47 -4.71 -21.90
N ARG A 111 -11.20 -4.71 -23.20
CA ARG A 111 -9.85 -4.73 -23.76
C ARG A 111 -9.04 -3.52 -23.30
N LEU A 112 -9.59 -2.31 -23.43
CA LEU A 112 -8.93 -1.06 -23.05
C LEU A 112 -8.70 -0.96 -21.54
N LEU A 113 -9.60 -1.49 -20.71
CA LEU A 113 -9.43 -1.53 -19.26
C LEU A 113 -8.29 -2.45 -18.85
N ILE A 114 -8.19 -3.63 -19.46
CA ILE A 114 -7.08 -4.57 -19.24
C ILE A 114 -5.76 -3.93 -19.68
N GLU A 115 -5.71 -3.38 -20.90
CA GLU A 115 -4.52 -2.74 -21.46
C GLU A 115 -4.05 -1.55 -20.60
N SER A 116 -4.99 -0.73 -20.13
CA SER A 116 -4.68 0.40 -19.24
C SER A 116 -4.19 -0.07 -17.87
N GLY A 117 -4.76 -1.16 -17.35
CA GLY A 117 -4.36 -1.78 -16.09
C GLY A 117 -2.94 -2.37 -16.17
N ASP A 118 -2.64 -3.14 -17.21
CA ASP A 118 -1.31 -3.71 -17.44
C ASP A 118 -0.26 -2.60 -17.64
N GLY A 119 -0.59 -1.56 -18.42
CA GLY A 119 0.27 -0.39 -18.57
C GLY A 119 0.50 0.39 -17.27
N MET A 120 -0.44 0.35 -16.30
CA MET A 120 -0.24 0.93 -14.98
C MET A 120 0.75 0.11 -14.13
N ILE A 121 0.69 -1.22 -14.22
CA ILE A 121 1.64 -2.11 -13.52
C ILE A 121 3.06 -1.89 -14.03
N GLU A 122 3.24 -1.76 -15.35
CA GLU A 122 4.54 -1.46 -15.95
C GLU A 122 5.10 -0.11 -15.46
N LYS A 123 4.27 0.94 -15.50
CA LYS A 123 4.64 2.27 -14.98
C LYS A 123 4.97 2.24 -13.50
N ALA A 124 4.26 1.45 -12.70
CA ALA A 124 4.52 1.31 -11.27
C ALA A 124 5.93 0.76 -10.97
N ASN A 125 6.45 -0.14 -11.81
CA ASN A 125 7.82 -0.62 -11.69
C ASN A 125 8.84 0.49 -12.04
N GLN A 126 8.60 1.26 -13.11
CA GLN A 126 9.43 2.39 -13.50
C GLN A 126 9.45 3.51 -12.44
N CYS A 127 8.35 3.72 -11.71
CA CYS A 127 8.29 4.68 -10.61
C CYS A 127 9.35 4.39 -9.52
N LYS A 128 9.58 3.12 -9.18
CA LYS A 128 10.56 2.75 -8.14
C LYS A 128 11.98 3.10 -8.54
N GLU A 129 12.34 2.88 -9.81
CA GLU A 129 13.65 3.22 -10.37
C GLU A 129 13.85 4.74 -10.43
N THR A 130 12.80 5.46 -10.84
CA THR A 130 12.79 6.92 -10.91
C THR A 130 13.00 7.52 -9.52
N ILE A 131 12.24 7.06 -8.51
CA ILE A 131 12.39 7.49 -7.11
C ILE A 131 13.82 7.22 -6.65
N SER A 132 14.32 6.00 -6.84
CA SER A 132 15.66 5.61 -6.39
C SER A 132 16.75 6.51 -6.96
N THR A 133 16.66 6.84 -8.25
CA THR A 133 17.60 7.72 -8.94
C THR A 133 17.55 9.13 -8.36
N LEU A 134 16.35 9.72 -8.25
CA LEU A 134 16.17 11.07 -7.73
C LEU A 134 16.60 11.19 -6.26
N SER A 135 16.17 10.26 -5.41
CA SER A 135 16.41 10.30 -3.97
C SER A 135 17.85 9.96 -3.59
N SER A 136 18.57 9.19 -4.42
CA SER A 136 19.98 8.89 -4.18
C SER A 136 20.84 10.15 -4.05
N SER A 137 20.43 11.25 -4.68
CA SER A 137 21.13 12.55 -4.63
C SER A 137 21.09 13.21 -3.24
N PHE A 138 20.10 12.89 -2.41
CA PHE A 138 20.01 13.40 -1.03
C PHE A 138 21.06 12.77 -0.11
N ILE A 139 21.53 11.58 -0.44
CA ILE A 139 22.56 10.88 0.33
C ILE A 139 23.92 11.43 -0.10
N ARG A 140 24.71 11.87 0.89
CA ARG A 140 26.09 12.37 0.71
C ARG A 140 27.07 11.46 1.45
N ASP A 141 28.34 11.61 1.10
CA ASP A 141 29.42 10.90 1.77
C ASP A 141 29.46 11.22 3.27
N ASN A 142 29.72 10.18 4.05
CA ASN A 142 29.80 10.14 5.51
C ASN A 142 28.51 10.51 6.26
N MET A 143 27.34 10.45 5.61
CA MET A 143 26.06 10.64 6.30
C MET A 143 25.67 9.45 7.18
N VAL A 144 24.99 9.76 8.28
CA VAL A 144 24.25 8.81 9.10
C VAL A 144 22.76 8.94 8.80
N ILE A 145 22.16 7.87 8.30
CA ILE A 145 20.75 7.82 7.89
C ILE A 145 19.95 7.05 8.94
N LEU A 146 18.78 7.55 9.32
CA LEU A 146 17.82 6.81 10.14
C LEU A 146 16.61 6.38 9.31
N LEU A 147 16.26 5.12 9.42
CA LEU A 147 15.10 4.50 8.80
C LEU A 147 14.12 4.05 9.87
N HIS A 148 12.84 3.96 9.49
CA HIS A 148 11.82 3.28 10.26
C HIS A 148 11.28 2.09 9.47
N SER A 149 11.34 0.88 10.03
CA SER A 149 10.83 -0.34 9.39
C SER A 149 11.55 -0.74 8.07
N TYR A 150 10.98 -1.71 7.37
CA TYR A 150 11.22 -2.05 5.97
C TYR A 150 10.40 -1.22 4.99
N SER A 151 11.05 -0.73 3.93
CA SER A 151 10.41 -0.09 2.78
C SER A 151 11.18 -0.37 1.49
N ARG A 152 10.49 -0.92 0.48
CA ARG A 152 11.10 -1.32 -0.80
C ARG A 152 11.71 -0.14 -1.56
N VAL A 153 11.03 1.01 -1.57
CA VAL A 153 11.51 2.23 -2.25
C VAL A 153 12.70 2.87 -1.54
N VAL A 154 12.73 2.81 -0.20
CA VAL A 154 13.89 3.26 0.58
C VAL A 154 15.08 2.34 0.34
N MET A 155 14.88 1.02 0.32
CA MET A 155 15.93 0.07 -0.03
C MET A 155 16.46 0.30 -1.46
N GLY A 156 15.59 0.61 -2.43
CA GLY A 156 16.00 0.99 -3.78
C GLY A 156 16.89 2.23 -3.81
N CYS A 157 16.53 3.28 -3.05
CA CYS A 157 17.34 4.48 -2.88
C CYS A 157 18.73 4.18 -2.31
N LEU A 158 18.81 3.40 -1.22
CA LEU A 158 20.07 3.04 -0.57
C LEU A 158 20.95 2.16 -1.46
N LYS A 159 20.35 1.19 -2.17
CA LYS A 159 21.02 0.36 -3.18
C LYS A 159 21.60 1.23 -4.30
N CYS A 160 20.85 2.22 -4.78
CA CYS A 160 21.31 3.16 -5.80
C CYS A 160 22.48 4.02 -5.30
N ALA A 161 22.39 4.57 -4.08
CA ALA A 161 23.45 5.37 -3.49
C ALA A 161 24.74 4.56 -3.26
N ALA A 162 24.62 3.30 -2.81
CA ALA A 162 25.77 2.41 -2.64
C ALA A 162 26.42 2.07 -3.99
N LYS A 163 25.64 1.83 -5.06
CA LYS A 163 26.16 1.63 -6.43
C LYS A 163 26.90 2.86 -6.96
N GLN A 164 26.58 4.05 -6.47
CA GLN A 164 27.29 5.30 -6.77
C GLN A 164 28.55 5.50 -5.91
N ASN A 165 29.01 4.47 -5.18
CA ASN A 165 30.17 4.50 -4.28
C ASN A 165 30.09 5.52 -3.13
N LYS A 166 28.88 5.90 -2.73
CA LYS A 166 28.68 6.79 -1.58
C LYS A 166 28.90 6.03 -0.28
N ARG A 167 29.68 6.60 0.64
CA ARG A 167 29.90 6.02 1.96
C ARG A 167 28.88 6.58 2.95
N PHE A 168 28.04 5.74 3.54
CA PHE A 168 27.08 6.16 4.57
C PHE A 168 26.83 5.02 5.55
N SER A 169 26.24 5.35 6.69
CA SER A 169 25.84 4.37 7.71
C SER A 169 24.36 4.52 8.05
N VAL A 170 23.75 3.44 8.51
CA VAL A 170 22.29 3.37 8.68
C VAL A 170 21.93 2.91 10.10
N TYR A 171 21.10 3.68 10.79
CA TYR A 171 20.30 3.19 11.89
C TYR A 171 18.93 2.75 11.37
N VAL A 172 18.45 1.61 11.85
CA VAL A 172 17.10 1.12 11.55
C VAL A 172 16.39 0.77 12.85
N THR A 173 15.16 1.23 13.00
CA THR A 173 14.32 0.84 14.13
C THR A 173 13.88 -0.62 14.00
N GLU A 174 13.69 -1.33 15.10
CA GLU A 174 13.15 -2.70 15.10
C GLU A 174 11.74 -2.77 14.45
N SER A 175 10.92 -1.72 14.64
CA SER A 175 9.54 -1.62 14.14
C SER A 175 8.62 -2.68 14.73
N ARG A 176 8.37 -2.64 16.03
CA ARG A 176 7.34 -3.49 16.66
C ARG A 176 5.93 -3.05 16.19
N PRO A 177 4.98 -3.98 16.06
CA PRO A 177 5.05 -5.39 16.47
C PRO A 177 5.71 -6.33 15.44
N ASP A 178 5.74 -5.96 14.16
CA ASP A 178 6.10 -6.90 13.07
C ASP A 178 7.61 -7.17 12.93
N GLY A 179 8.46 -6.40 13.60
CA GLY A 179 9.92 -6.61 13.61
C GLY A 179 10.56 -6.40 12.24
N SER A 180 9.89 -5.71 11.32
CA SER A 180 10.32 -5.60 9.92
C SER A 180 11.66 -4.86 9.75
N GLY A 181 12.12 -4.12 10.76
CA GLY A 181 13.47 -3.55 10.78
C GLY A 181 14.60 -4.57 10.68
N LEU A 182 14.37 -5.79 11.18
CA LEU A 182 15.33 -6.90 11.07
C LEU A 182 15.58 -7.29 9.62
N LYS A 183 14.53 -7.26 8.78
CA LYS A 183 14.63 -7.52 7.34
C LYS A 183 15.49 -6.46 6.65
N THR A 184 15.27 -5.19 6.98
CA THR A 184 16.08 -4.07 6.46
C THR A 184 17.55 -4.23 6.83
N GLU A 185 17.86 -4.54 8.09
CA GLU A 185 19.23 -4.73 8.55
C GLU A 185 19.92 -5.87 7.80
N LYS A 186 19.23 -7.01 7.64
CA LYS A 186 19.74 -8.16 6.89
C LYS A 186 20.07 -7.79 5.44
N GLU A 187 19.14 -7.17 4.71
CA GLU A 187 19.38 -6.76 3.33
C GLU A 187 20.52 -5.72 3.21
N LEU A 188 20.65 -4.78 4.15
CA LEU A 188 21.73 -3.79 4.13
C LEU A 188 23.11 -4.43 4.41
N LYS A 189 23.16 -5.40 5.32
CA LYS A 189 24.38 -6.17 5.60
C LYS A 189 24.83 -6.99 4.39
N GLU A 190 23.91 -7.62 3.68
CA GLU A 190 24.18 -8.35 2.42
C GLU A 190 24.76 -7.44 1.33
N LEU A 191 24.41 -6.15 1.35
CA LEU A 191 24.95 -5.14 0.44
C LEU A 191 26.28 -4.51 0.91
N GLY A 192 26.80 -4.90 2.08
CA GLY A 192 28.01 -4.32 2.67
C GLY A 192 27.82 -2.90 3.22
N ILE A 193 26.59 -2.44 3.43
CA ILE A 193 26.29 -1.12 3.99
C ILE A 193 26.31 -1.22 5.53
N PRO A 194 27.11 -0.41 6.24
CA PRO A 194 27.13 -0.39 7.70
C PRO A 194 25.75 -0.08 8.27
N CYS A 195 25.14 -1.03 8.98
CA CYS A 195 23.80 -0.91 9.54
C CYS A 195 23.76 -1.39 11.00
N ARG A 196 22.93 -0.74 11.82
CA ARG A 196 22.65 -1.14 13.20
C ARG A 196 21.17 -0.99 13.54
N ILE A 197 20.59 -2.03 14.12
CA ILE A 197 19.24 -1.97 14.71
C ILE A 197 19.27 -1.17 16.01
N ILE A 198 18.26 -0.32 16.19
CA ILE A 198 17.97 0.41 17.43
C ILE A 198 16.55 0.09 17.90
N LEU A 199 16.32 0.18 19.21
CA LEU A 199 14.98 0.02 19.79
C LEU A 199 14.08 1.19 19.39
N ASP A 200 12.79 0.94 19.21
CA ASP A 200 11.81 1.98 18.86
C ASP A 200 11.80 3.12 19.91
N ALA A 201 11.97 2.77 21.19
CA ALA A 201 12.07 3.73 22.30
C ALA A 201 13.39 4.53 22.32
N SER A 202 14.43 4.05 21.65
CA SER A 202 15.77 4.67 21.69
C SER A 202 16.01 5.72 20.60
N ILE A 203 15.03 5.96 19.72
CA ILE A 203 15.13 6.93 18.62
C ILE A 203 15.63 8.30 19.10
N GLY A 204 15.08 8.80 20.22
CA GLY A 204 15.46 10.09 20.78
C GLY A 204 16.94 10.20 21.19
N TYR A 205 17.57 9.09 21.58
CA TYR A 205 18.99 9.06 21.92
C TYR A 205 19.88 9.10 20.67
N TYR A 206 19.47 8.41 19.59
CA TYR A 206 20.27 8.32 18.37
C TYR A 206 20.08 9.51 17.43
N ILE A 207 18.94 10.21 17.48
CA ILE A 207 18.58 11.24 16.49
C ILE A 207 19.59 12.39 16.40
N ALA A 208 20.29 12.71 17.49
CA ALA A 208 21.33 13.73 17.48
C ALA A 208 22.48 13.39 16.52
N LYS A 209 22.77 12.09 16.33
CA LYS A 209 23.83 11.55 15.48
C LYS A 209 23.41 11.36 14.03
N VAL A 210 22.13 11.58 13.71
CA VAL A 210 21.55 11.35 12.38
C VAL A 210 21.63 12.63 11.56
N ASP A 211 21.93 12.51 10.27
CA ASP A 211 21.96 13.61 9.32
C ASP A 211 20.70 13.67 8.45
N LEU A 212 20.10 12.51 8.18
CA LEU A 212 18.97 12.36 7.28
C LEU A 212 18.03 11.25 7.75
N ILE A 213 16.73 11.50 7.69
CA ILE A 213 15.71 10.49 7.97
C ILE A 213 14.97 10.17 6.67
N LEU A 214 14.91 8.88 6.32
CA LEU A 214 14.20 8.39 5.13
C LEU A 214 13.09 7.43 5.54
N LEU A 215 11.88 7.69 5.07
CA LEU A 215 10.69 6.87 5.33
C LEU A 215 10.07 6.35 4.04
N GLY A 216 9.39 5.21 4.15
CA GLY A 216 8.40 4.82 3.16
C GLY A 216 7.02 5.42 3.48
N ALA A 217 6.08 5.22 2.58
CA ALA A 217 4.66 5.45 2.83
C ALA A 217 3.83 4.30 2.27
N GLU A 218 2.75 3.95 2.97
CA GLU A 218 1.70 3.06 2.50
C GLU A 218 0.61 3.85 1.76
N GLY A 219 0.39 5.10 2.16
CA GLY A 219 -0.51 6.03 1.49
C GLY A 219 -0.11 7.49 1.72
N VAL A 220 -0.46 8.35 0.77
CA VAL A 220 -0.35 9.81 0.90
C VAL A 220 -1.75 10.39 0.80
N VAL A 221 -2.19 11.10 1.84
CA VAL A 221 -3.53 11.69 1.93
C VAL A 221 -3.56 13.09 1.30
N GLU A 222 -4.76 13.67 1.12
CA GLU A 222 -4.96 14.89 0.33
C GLU A 222 -4.22 16.13 0.86
N ASN A 223 -4.03 16.24 2.17
CA ASN A 223 -3.25 17.32 2.78
C ASN A 223 -1.73 17.10 2.71
N GLY A 224 -1.26 16.06 2.03
CA GLY A 224 0.15 15.65 1.97
C GLY A 224 0.62 14.84 3.18
N GLY A 225 -0.29 14.52 4.11
CA GLY A 225 0.00 13.63 5.23
C GLY A 225 0.38 12.22 4.78
N LEU A 226 1.14 11.54 5.64
CA LEU A 226 1.66 10.21 5.38
C LEU A 226 0.93 9.17 6.23
N VAL A 227 0.44 8.12 5.59
CA VAL A 227 0.00 6.91 6.27
C VAL A 227 1.09 5.86 6.08
N ASN A 228 1.66 5.41 7.20
CA ASN A 228 2.73 4.42 7.26
C ASN A 228 2.64 3.70 8.61
N LYS A 229 3.53 2.73 8.84
CA LYS A 229 3.57 1.94 10.06
C LYS A 229 3.66 2.76 11.35
N ILE A 230 3.14 2.17 12.42
CA ILE A 230 3.20 2.68 13.80
C ILE A 230 4.62 3.11 14.16
N GLY A 231 4.77 4.23 14.86
CA GLY A 231 6.07 4.84 15.18
C GLY A 231 6.57 5.89 14.17
N THR A 232 6.01 5.94 12.96
CA THR A 232 6.37 6.95 11.95
C THR A 232 6.13 8.38 12.45
N TYR A 233 4.96 8.64 13.05
CA TYR A 233 4.65 9.98 13.58
C TYR A 233 5.55 10.37 14.75
N GLN A 234 5.85 9.44 15.66
CA GLN A 234 6.79 9.66 16.76
C GLN A 234 8.16 10.09 16.25
N LEU A 235 8.68 9.38 15.25
CA LEU A 235 9.95 9.72 14.60
C LEU A 235 9.89 11.10 13.95
N ALA A 236 8.79 11.46 13.28
CA ALA A 236 8.63 12.77 12.66
C ALA A 236 8.60 13.93 13.68
N VAL A 237 7.95 13.74 14.83
CA VAL A 237 7.95 14.72 15.92
C VAL A 237 9.36 14.91 16.47
N LEU A 238 10.09 13.81 16.72
CA LEU A 238 11.48 13.87 17.19
C LEU A 238 12.39 14.53 16.15
N ALA A 239 12.22 14.23 14.87
CA ALA A 239 12.98 14.83 13.77
C ALA A 239 12.80 16.35 13.74
N LYS A 240 11.56 16.82 13.83
CA LYS A 240 11.22 18.24 13.89
C LYS A 240 11.85 18.91 15.12
N SER A 241 11.76 18.27 16.29
CA SER A 241 12.36 18.78 17.52
C SER A 241 13.88 18.85 17.47
N ALA A 242 14.54 17.91 16.79
CA ALA A 242 15.99 17.84 16.65
C ALA A 242 16.52 18.64 15.45
N GLY A 243 15.65 19.30 14.68
CA GLY A 243 16.02 20.03 13.46
C GLY A 243 16.60 19.15 12.35
N LYS A 244 16.22 17.87 12.31
CA LYS A 244 16.73 16.90 11.32
C LYS A 244 15.79 16.79 10.11
N PRO A 245 16.33 16.79 8.87
CA PRO A 245 15.49 16.66 7.69
C PRO A 245 14.91 15.25 7.58
N LEU A 246 13.61 15.18 7.31
CA LEU A 246 12.87 13.95 7.11
C LEU A 246 12.24 13.97 5.72
N TYR A 247 12.51 12.94 4.93
CA TYR A 247 11.90 12.73 3.62
C TYR A 247 11.15 11.40 3.59
N ALA A 248 9.98 11.42 2.96
CA ALA A 248 9.22 10.22 2.67
C ALA A 248 9.26 9.92 1.17
N LEU A 249 9.52 8.66 0.85
CA LEU A 249 9.54 8.14 -0.51
C LEU A 249 8.23 7.38 -0.73
N ALA A 250 7.46 7.83 -1.72
CA ALA A 250 6.17 7.26 -2.05
C ALA A 250 5.97 7.24 -3.57
N GLU A 251 5.40 6.16 -4.08
CA GLU A 251 4.97 6.04 -5.46
C GLU A 251 3.66 6.81 -5.70
N SER A 252 3.48 7.39 -6.89
CA SER A 252 2.32 8.24 -7.22
C SER A 252 0.98 7.53 -7.09
N TYR A 253 0.94 6.22 -7.31
CA TYR A 253 -0.26 5.39 -7.18
C TYR A 253 -0.67 5.09 -5.73
N LYS A 254 0.07 5.60 -4.74
CA LYS A 254 -0.30 5.54 -3.31
C LYS A 254 -1.06 6.78 -2.84
N PHE A 255 -1.36 7.71 -3.72
CA PHE A 255 -2.09 8.93 -3.39
C PHE A 255 -3.57 8.59 -3.24
N VAL A 256 -4.16 8.92 -2.10
CA VAL A 256 -5.54 8.55 -1.76
C VAL A 256 -6.36 9.79 -1.51
N ARG A 257 -7.59 9.79 -2.05
CA ARG A 257 -8.59 10.84 -1.84
C ARG A 257 -9.30 10.68 -0.49
N ILE A 258 -8.53 10.88 0.58
CA ILE A 258 -9.01 10.89 1.97
C ILE A 258 -8.37 12.10 2.64
N PHE A 259 -9.15 12.81 3.44
CA PHE A 259 -8.70 13.97 4.20
C PHE A 259 -8.92 13.70 5.69
N PRO A 260 -7.93 13.10 6.39
CA PRO A 260 -8.05 12.83 7.82
C PRO A 260 -8.00 14.16 8.59
N LEU A 261 -8.96 14.36 9.50
CA LEU A 261 -9.03 15.58 10.32
C LEU A 261 -8.05 15.54 11.50
N ASP A 262 -7.72 14.35 11.97
CA ASP A 262 -6.72 14.11 13.01
C ASP A 262 -5.90 12.84 12.72
N GLN A 263 -5.03 12.44 13.65
CA GLN A 263 -4.16 11.26 13.48
C GLN A 263 -4.89 9.92 13.63
N TYR A 264 -6.11 9.94 14.16
CA TYR A 264 -6.92 8.77 14.46
C TYR A 264 -8.04 8.56 13.43
N ASP A 265 -8.34 9.57 12.62
CA ASP A 265 -9.32 9.59 11.53
C ASP A 265 -8.80 8.85 10.28
N LEU A 266 -8.40 7.59 10.47
CA LEU A 266 -7.97 6.68 9.41
C LEU A 266 -8.85 5.42 9.38
N PHE A 267 -8.88 4.75 8.22
CA PHE A 267 -9.62 3.51 8.04
C PHE A 267 -8.74 2.28 8.28
N PRO A 268 -9.31 1.17 8.79
CA PRO A 268 -10.66 1.05 9.33
C PRO A 268 -10.81 1.83 10.65
N LYS A 269 -11.99 2.45 10.86
CA LYS A 269 -12.29 3.20 12.10
C LYS A 269 -12.31 2.33 13.36
N SER A 270 -12.32 1.00 13.20
CA SER A 270 -12.13 0.06 14.31
C SER A 270 -10.64 -0.05 14.63
N ASN A 271 -10.14 0.84 15.48
CA ASN A 271 -8.82 0.67 16.03
C ASN A 271 -8.87 -0.43 17.09
N LYS A 272 -8.42 -1.64 16.73
CA LYS A 272 -8.08 -2.70 17.70
C LYS A 272 -7.06 -2.26 18.76
N TYR A 273 -6.47 -1.08 18.61
CA TYR A 273 -5.34 -0.57 19.38
C TYR A 273 -5.57 0.79 20.08
N THR A 274 -6.70 1.48 19.86
CA THR A 274 -6.97 2.78 20.52
C THR A 274 -8.16 2.78 21.44
N ASP A 275 -9.09 1.85 21.28
CA ASP A 275 -10.24 1.77 22.15
C ASP A 275 -9.87 0.97 23.40
N ILE A 276 -9.50 1.68 24.47
CA ILE A 276 -9.37 1.12 25.83
C ILE A 276 -10.66 0.37 26.24
N ASP A 277 -11.81 0.81 25.69
CA ASP A 277 -13.13 0.22 25.93
C ASP A 277 -13.47 -0.95 24.99
N SER A 278 -12.65 -1.22 23.96
CA SER A 278 -12.79 -2.44 23.18
C SER A 278 -12.28 -3.61 24.03
N ARG A 279 -13.19 -4.43 24.54
CA ARG A 279 -12.84 -5.67 25.25
C ARG A 279 -12.02 -6.54 24.29
N SER A 280 -10.70 -6.52 24.43
CA SER A 280 -9.82 -7.44 23.71
C SER A 280 -10.21 -8.86 24.10
N SER A 281 -10.49 -9.69 23.10
CA SER A 281 -10.77 -11.10 23.34
C SER A 281 -9.45 -11.80 23.67
N SER A 282 -9.49 -12.87 24.47
CA SER A 282 -8.28 -13.62 24.85
C SER A 282 -7.49 -14.18 23.65
N GLN A 283 -8.11 -14.26 22.48
CA GLN A 283 -7.47 -14.62 21.20
C GLN A 283 -6.56 -13.52 20.66
N ASP A 284 -6.92 -12.24 20.84
CA ASP A 284 -6.13 -11.12 20.33
C ASP A 284 -4.75 -11.07 21.02
N LEU A 285 -4.67 -11.38 22.32
CA LEU A 285 -3.42 -11.44 23.10
C LEU A 285 -2.45 -12.56 22.66
N ALA A 286 -2.96 -13.66 22.09
CA ALA A 286 -2.13 -14.78 21.64
C ALA A 286 -1.44 -14.48 20.28
N GLU A 287 -2.01 -13.58 19.48
CA GLU A 287 -1.41 -13.06 18.23
C GLU A 287 -0.22 -12.12 18.53
N TYR A 288 -0.12 -11.54 19.73
CA TYR A 288 1.00 -10.66 20.14
C TYR A 288 2.27 -11.40 20.59
N LEU A 289 2.16 -12.66 20.99
CA LEU A 289 3.22 -13.40 21.68
C LEU A 289 3.86 -14.51 20.85
N ASN A 290 3.48 -14.67 19.57
CA ASN A 290 4.04 -15.67 18.66
C ASN A 290 4.72 -15.01 17.45
#